data_AF-A0A2R4G3E6-F1
#
_entry.id   AF-A0A2R4G3E6-F1
#
_cell.length_a   1.000
_cell.length_b   1.000
_cell.length_c   1.000
_cell.angle_alpha   90.00
_cell.angle_beta   90.00
_cell.angle_gamma   90.00
#
_symmetry.space_group_name_H-M   'P 1'
#
loop_
_entity.id
_entity.type
_entity.pdbx_description
1 polymer ?
#
loop_
_entity_poly.entity_id
_entity_poly.type
_entity_poly.pdbx_seq_one_letter_code
_entity_poly.pdbx_strand_id
1 'polypeptide(L)'
;MSGLLAVLGEWVWNQTMGVWNTFTAMGGAPLLGLTALFGFAGRLMSRLACCGGRMLRVAALTAATFLWALGVVASLAWMWTMLLSRIPWLLPLVGSLGSL
;
A
#
# COMPACT_ATOMS: atom_id res chain seq x y z
N MET A 1 5.15 14.31 27.66
CA MET A 1 5.15 13.08 26.84
C MET A 1 4.14 13.11 25.68
N SER A 2 3.12 13.97 25.70
CA SER A 2 2.13 14.12 24.61
C SER A 2 2.66 14.76 23.32
N GLY A 3 3.60 15.72 23.41
CA GLY A 3 4.13 16.41 22.23
C GLY A 3 5.00 15.54 21.32
N LEU A 4 5.82 14.65 21.87
CA LEU A 4 6.74 13.80 21.09
C LEU A 4 5.96 12.73 20.31
N LEU A 5 4.94 12.13 20.92
CA LEU A 5 4.01 11.20 20.25
C LEU A 5 3.20 11.90 19.14
N ALA A 6 2.79 13.15 19.35
CA ALA A 6 2.08 13.93 18.34
C ALA A 6 2.98 14.22 17.12
N VAL A 7 4.23 14.67 17.35
CA VAL A 7 5.20 14.93 16.28
C VAL A 7 5.55 13.66 15.52
N LEU A 8 5.74 12.53 16.21
CA LEU A 8 5.97 11.24 15.56
C LEU A 8 4.75 10.79 14.75
N GLY A 9 3.54 10.97 15.29
CA GLY A 9 2.30 10.64 14.58
C GLY A 9 2.12 11.46 13.30
N GLU A 10 2.38 12.77 13.37
CA GLU A 10 2.30 13.67 12.23
C GLU A 10 3.38 13.37 11.18
N TRP A 11 4.60 13.05 11.62
CA TRP A 11 5.66 12.61 10.72
C TRP A 11 5.29 11.30 10.01
N VAL A 12 4.82 10.28 10.75
CA VAL A 12 4.39 8.99 10.17
C VAL A 12 3.23 9.19 9.19
N TRP A 13 2.28 10.06 9.51
CA TRP A 13 1.17 10.39 8.63
C TRP A 13 1.65 11.04 7.33
N ASN A 14 2.56 12.01 7.41
CA ASN A 14 3.15 12.64 6.23
C ASN A 14 3.92 11.64 5.35
N GLN A 15 4.67 10.70 5.95
CA GLN A 15 5.32 9.63 5.18
C GLN A 15 4.28 8.71 4.51
N THR A 16 3.22 8.34 5.23
CA THR A 16 2.15 7.49 4.71
C THR A 16 1.44 8.16 3.53
N MET A 17 1.14 9.45 3.65
CA MET A 17 0.54 10.26 2.58
C MET A 17 1.49 10.45 1.39
N GLY A 18 2.79 10.64 1.64
CA GLY A 18 3.79 10.69 0.57
C GLY A 18 3.81 9.39 -0.25
N VAL A 19 3.87 8.25 0.43
CA VAL A 19 3.81 6.93 -0.20
C VAL A 19 2.49 6.73 -0.97
N TRP A 20 1.36 7.08 -0.36
CA TRP A 20 0.05 7.01 -1.01
C TRP A 20 -0.03 7.85 -2.30
N ASN A 21 0.44 9.10 -2.25
CA ASN A 21 0.46 9.98 -3.42
C ASN A 21 1.35 9.43 -4.54
N THR A 22 2.49 8.82 -4.20
CA THR A 22 3.35 8.20 -5.21
C THR A 22 2.70 7.00 -5.88
N PHE A 23 1.96 6.16 -5.15
CA PHE A 23 1.27 5.01 -5.72
C PHE A 23 0.03 5.41 -6.52
N THR A 24 -0.76 6.38 -6.05
CA THR A 24 -1.96 6.83 -6.76
C THR A 24 -1.66 7.62 -8.04
N ALA A 25 -0.46 8.19 -8.15
CA ALA A 25 0.04 8.78 -9.40
C ALA A 25 0.42 7.73 -10.47
N MET A 26 0.56 6.45 -10.10
CA MET A 26 0.89 5.37 -11.04
C MET A 26 -0.36 4.79 -11.71
N GLY A 27 -0.21 4.31 -12.94
CA GLY A 27 -1.26 3.55 -13.63
C GLY A 27 -1.52 2.18 -12.99
N GLY A 28 -2.64 1.54 -13.33
CA GLY A 28 -3.02 0.26 -12.72
C GLY A 28 -2.06 -0.91 -12.99
N ALA A 29 -1.44 -0.98 -14.16
CA ALA A 29 -0.49 -2.05 -14.51
C ALA A 29 0.79 -2.08 -13.64
N PRO A 30 1.52 -0.96 -13.44
CA PRO A 30 2.70 -0.95 -12.56
C PRO A 30 2.33 -1.20 -11.09
N LEU A 31 1.13 -0.83 -10.63
CA LEU A 31 0.67 -1.12 -9.27
C LEU A 31 0.51 -2.62 -9.00
N LEU A 32 -0.07 -3.38 -9.94
CA LEU A 32 -0.12 -4.85 -9.84
C LEU A 32 1.27 -5.47 -9.80
N GLY A 33 2.19 -4.97 -10.63
CA GLY A 33 3.58 -5.42 -10.64
C GLY A 33 4.27 -5.19 -9.30
N LEU A 34 4.07 -4.02 -8.70
CA LEU A 34 4.61 -3.67 -7.39
C LEU A 34 4.01 -4.53 -6.26
N THR A 35 2.69 -4.76 -6.27
CA THR A 35 2.05 -5.67 -5.31
C THR A 35 2.66 -7.07 -5.37
N ALA A 36 2.84 -7.63 -6.56
CA ALA A 36 3.44 -8.95 -6.74
C ALA A 36 4.91 -8.97 -6.28
N LEU A 37 5.67 -7.93 -6.62
CA LEU A 37 7.08 -7.79 -6.23
C LEU A 37 7.24 -7.70 -4.71
N PHE A 38 6.43 -6.87 -4.04
CA PHE A 38 6.44 -6.73 -2.59
C PHE A 38 6.01 -8.01 -1.88
N GLY A 39 4.99 -8.71 -2.39
CA GLY A 39 4.57 -10.00 -1.86
C GLY A 39 5.64 -11.08 -1.99
N PHE A 40 6.35 -11.12 -3.13
CA PHE A 40 7.46 -12.06 -3.34
C PHE A 40 8.67 -11.73 -2.45
N ALA A 41 9.06 -10.45 -2.40
CA ALA A 41 10.16 -9.98 -1.56
C ALA A 41 9.87 -10.20 -0.06
N GLY A 42 8.63 -9.95 0.38
CA GLY A 42 8.19 -10.23 1.75
C GLY A 42 8.30 -11.72 2.09
N ARG A 43 7.85 -12.62 1.21
CA ARG A 43 8.02 -14.08 1.39
C ARG A 43 9.50 -14.49 1.43
N LEU A 44 10.33 -13.92 0.55
CA LEU A 44 11.76 -14.22 0.51
C LEU A 44 12.46 -13.80 1.81
N MET A 45 12.16 -12.60 2.31
CA MET A 45 12.70 -12.11 3.59
C MET A 45 12.22 -12.95 4.78
N SER A 46 10.96 -13.37 4.82
CA SER A 46 10.48 -14.29 5.86
C SER A 46 11.22 -15.64 5.83
N ARG A 47 11.56 -16.16 4.64
CA ARG A 47 12.37 -17.38 4.52
C ARG A 47 13.82 -17.18 4.95
N LEU A 48 14.43 -16.03 4.61
CA LEU A 48 15.77 -15.66 5.05
C LEU A 48 15.85 -15.52 6.58
N ALA A 49 14.78 -15.05 7.22
CA ALA A 49 14.69 -15.04 8.67
C ALA A 49 14.88 -16.47 9.23
N CYS A 50 14.22 -17.48 8.68
CA CYS A 50 14.35 -18.85 9.18
C CYS A 50 15.79 -19.38 9.14
N CYS A 51 16.63 -18.94 8.20
CA CYS A 51 18.01 -19.39 8.03
C CYS A 51 19.06 -18.59 8.85
N GLY A 52 18.69 -17.46 9.44
CA GLY A 52 19.63 -16.56 10.12
C GLY A 52 19.68 -16.68 11.64
N GLY A 53 20.71 -16.09 12.25
CA GLY A 53 20.81 -15.89 13.71
C GLY A 53 19.72 -14.95 14.26
N ARG A 54 19.58 -14.87 15.59
CA ARG A 54 18.49 -14.16 16.29
C ARG A 54 18.30 -12.70 15.84
N MET A 55 19.38 -11.94 15.66
CA MET A 55 19.29 -10.55 15.19
C MET A 55 18.89 -10.45 13.72
N LEU A 56 19.43 -11.32 12.86
CA LEU A 56 19.09 -11.37 11.43
C LEU A 56 17.62 -11.75 11.24
N ARG A 57 17.08 -12.62 12.08
CA ARG A 57 15.66 -13.00 12.13
C ARG A 57 14.75 -11.80 12.35
N VAL A 58 15.06 -10.99 13.36
CA VAL A 58 14.23 -9.83 13.70
C VAL A 58 14.29 -8.77 12.61
N ALA A 59 15.48 -8.49 12.07
CA ALA A 59 15.65 -7.55 10.95
C ALA A 59 14.93 -8.03 9.67
N ALA A 60 15.03 -9.31 9.34
CA ALA A 60 14.38 -9.88 8.16
C ALA A 60 12.85 -9.94 8.31
N LEU A 61 12.32 -10.24 9.50
CA LEU A 61 10.88 -10.22 9.78
C LEU A 61 10.30 -8.81 9.74
N THR A 62 11.01 -7.82 10.31
CA THR A 62 10.58 -6.42 10.25
C THR A 62 10.59 -5.88 8.81
N ALA A 63 11.63 -6.18 8.04
CA ALA A 63 11.67 -5.86 6.61
C ALA A 63 10.54 -6.56 5.84
N ALA A 64 10.26 -7.83 6.13
CA ALA A 64 9.15 -8.56 5.50
C ALA A 64 7.81 -7.89 5.82
N THR A 65 7.52 -7.54 7.07
CA THR A 65 6.28 -6.85 7.44
C THR A 65 6.12 -5.49 6.74
N PHE A 66 7.22 -4.76 6.57
CA PHE A 66 7.20 -3.49 5.85
C PHE A 66 6.87 -3.68 4.36
N LEU A 67 7.46 -4.68 3.72
CA LEU A 67 7.18 -5.04 2.33
C LEU A 67 5.71 -5.47 2.15
N TRP A 68 5.17 -6.26 3.09
CA TRP A 68 3.75 -6.62 3.08
C TRP A 68 2.84 -5.39 3.20
N ALA A 69 3.16 -4.46 4.10
CA ALA A 69 2.40 -3.22 4.25
C ALA A 69 2.40 -2.38 2.96
N LEU A 70 3.57 -2.24 2.30
CA LEU A 70 3.67 -1.57 1.01
C LEU A 70 2.84 -2.26 -0.09
N GLY A 71 2.84 -3.60 -0.10
CA GLY A 71 2.01 -4.39 -1.03
C GLY A 71 0.51 -4.17 -0.82
N VAL A 72 0.06 -4.03 0.44
CA VAL A 72 -1.33 -3.69 0.76
C VAL A 72 -1.68 -2.29 0.25
N VAL A 73 -0.80 -1.31 0.48
CA VAL A 73 -1.01 0.07 -0.01
C VAL A 73 -1.06 0.12 -1.55
N ALA A 74 -0.16 -0.57 -2.23
CA ALA A 74 -0.18 -0.68 -3.70
C ALA A 74 -1.46 -1.36 -4.22
N SER A 75 -1.96 -2.38 -3.51
CA SER A 75 -3.24 -3.04 -3.84
C SER A 75 -4.44 -2.12 -3.65
N LEU A 76 -4.45 -1.33 -2.58
CA LEU A 76 -5.50 -0.32 -2.33
C LEU A 76 -5.47 0.79 -3.39
N ALA A 77 -4.28 1.27 -3.75
CA ALA A 77 -4.13 2.24 -4.84
C ALA A 77 -4.58 1.63 -6.19
N TRP A 78 -4.29 0.35 -6.44
CA TRP A 78 -4.78 -0.33 -7.63
C TRP A 78 -6.30 -0.42 -7.66
N MET A 79 -6.92 -0.86 -6.55
CA MET A 79 -8.39 -0.87 -6.42
C MET A 79 -8.98 0.53 -6.62
N TRP A 80 -8.31 1.58 -6.13
CA TRP A 80 -8.69 2.97 -6.36
C TRP A 80 -8.65 3.37 -7.84
N THR A 81 -7.59 3.01 -8.57
CA THR A 81 -7.52 3.25 -10.03
C THR A 81 -8.62 2.50 -10.80
N MET A 82 -8.95 1.27 -10.38
CA MET A 82 -10.05 0.50 -10.96
C MET A 82 -11.41 1.15 -10.65
N LEU A 83 -11.60 1.67 -9.43
CA LEU A 83 -12.80 2.40 -9.05
C LEU A 83 -12.98 3.66 -9.90
N LEU A 84 -11.92 4.48 -10.05
CA LEU A 84 -11.93 5.69 -10.88
C LEU A 84 -12.20 5.37 -12.36
N SER A 85 -11.62 4.30 -12.89
CA SER A 85 -11.92 3.84 -14.26
C SER A 85 -13.37 3.34 -14.42
N ARG A 86 -14.02 3.00 -13.31
CA ARG A 86 -15.43 2.60 -13.16
C ARG A 86 -16.31 3.72 -12.60
N ILE A 87 -15.93 4.99 -12.68
CA ILE A 87 -16.84 6.11 -12.41
C ILE A 87 -17.51 6.64 -13.69
N PRO A 88 -16.84 6.68 -14.87
CA PRO A 88 -17.45 7.13 -16.12
C PRO A 88 -18.69 6.34 -16.56
N TRP A 89 -18.73 5.02 -16.33
CA TRP A 89 -19.90 4.17 -16.62
C TRP A 89 -21.03 4.26 -15.56
N LEU A 90 -20.74 4.74 -14.34
CA LEU A 90 -21.72 4.86 -13.23
C LEU A 90 -22.41 6.23 -13.23
N LEU A 91 -21.72 7.27 -13.71
CA LEU A 91 -22.28 8.62 -13.90
C LEU A 91 -23.59 8.64 -14.72
N PRO A 92 -23.72 7.97 -15.88
CA PRO A 92 -24.98 7.94 -16.61
C PRO A 92 -26.07 7.10 -15.92
N LEU A 93 -25.71 6.07 -15.14
CA LEU A 93 -26.66 5.26 -14.38
C LEU A 93 -27.29 6.04 -13.22
N VAL A 94 -26.49 6.83 -12.49
CA VAL A 94 -27.01 7.73 -11.43
C VAL A 94 -27.83 8.87 -12.04
N GLY A 95 -27.44 9.40 -13.21
CA GLY A 95 -28.23 10.39 -13.95
C GLY A 95 -29.59 9.86 -14.40
N SER A 96 -29.68 8.58 -14.81
CA SER A 96 -30.95 7.95 -15.21
C SER A 96 -31.90 7.60 -14.07
N LEU A 97 -31.39 7.50 -12.83
CA LEU A 97 -32.19 7.24 -11.63
C LEU A 97 -32.70 8.52 -10.96
N GLY A 98 -32.07 9.67 -11.22
CA GLY A 98 -32.53 10.99 -10.74
C GLY A 98 -33.56 11.68 -11.63
N SER A 99 -33.92 11.08 -12.77
CA SER A 99 -34.92 11.60 -13.73
C SER A 99 -36.23 10.81 -13.76
N LEU A 100 -36.48 9.98 -12.74
CA LEU A 100 -37.75 9.29 -12.47
C LEU A 100 -38.38 9.85 -11.19
#